data_AF-A0A0F7RVR2-F1
#
_entry.id   AF-A0A0F7RVR2-F1
#
_cell.length_a   1.000
_cell.length_b   1.000
_cell.length_c   1.000
_cell.angle_alpha   90.00
_cell.angle_beta   90.00
_cell.angle_gamma   90.00
#
_symmetry.space_group_name_H-M   'P 1'
#
loop_
_entity.id
_entity.type
_entity.pdbx_description
1 polymer ?
#
loop_
_entity_poly.entity_id
_entity_poly.type
_entity_poly.pdbx_seq_one_letter_code
_entity_poly.pdbx_strand_id
1 'polypeptide(L)'
;MDQEGDMQVNEAIDDYERMKAAAIAQQNAQPSDAVSEMPFEDVDDAQAEAEYLVYQEQRKREREERDDAEFPDEVDTPLEIPARTRFARYRGLKSFRTSPWDPYEDLPRDYARIFQFEDFHKTRRRVEGAALLDGVQPGFRVTVWIKDVPQAAAVRARASNMGELPAVDCAVPFVLFGLLRHEHKKSVLNFTVMRNTEYEAPVRSKDALVLCLGPRRFRVNPIFSQHSRGGGKGVNNVHKFERYLRQGVSVSVATVYAPITFGGSTAPAVLLRERSIDGEEGYDQRGVSAAQMPHLVGFGNLIDASPTRINAKRILLSGHPFKVHKKTATIRFMFFNPEDVYWFKPITLHTKLGRTGHITESLGTHGYFKAHFDGPISQMDTVLMNLYKRVYPKWSQLFRGAYEQLPLPRSEVFGGDGKGERVEMQD
;
A
#
# COMPACT_ATOMS: atom_id res chain seq x y z
N MET A 1 -7.03 11.85 30.94
CA MET A 1 -8.31 11.40 31.52
C MET A 1 -8.81 10.14 30.82
N ASP A 2 -7.97 9.44 30.05
CA ASP A 2 -8.42 8.39 29.12
C ASP A 2 -7.92 6.97 29.49
N GLN A 3 -7.07 6.83 30.51
CA GLN A 3 -6.67 5.52 31.04
C GLN A 3 -7.79 4.82 31.81
N GLU A 4 -8.72 5.58 32.39
CA GLU A 4 -9.91 5.03 33.05
C GLU A 4 -10.92 4.49 32.03
N GLY A 5 -11.02 5.10 30.86
CA GLY A 5 -11.87 4.61 29.77
C GLY A 5 -11.35 3.30 29.17
N ASP A 6 -10.05 3.19 28.95
CA ASP A 6 -9.44 1.95 28.43
C ASP A 6 -9.45 0.81 29.45
N MET A 7 -9.30 1.08 30.76
CA MET A 7 -9.49 0.07 31.80
C MET A 7 -10.95 -0.38 31.90
N GLN A 8 -11.91 0.54 31.84
CA GLN A 8 -13.34 0.19 31.91
C GLN A 8 -13.80 -0.64 30.69
N VAL A 9 -13.25 -0.37 29.50
CA VAL A 9 -13.56 -1.15 28.31
C VAL A 9 -12.92 -2.53 28.36
N ASN A 10 -11.69 -2.65 28.87
CA ASN A 10 -11.04 -3.95 29.04
C ASN A 10 -11.70 -4.79 30.15
N GLU A 11 -12.08 -4.18 31.28
CA GLU A 11 -12.87 -4.84 32.34
C GLU A 11 -14.24 -5.26 31.82
N ALA A 12 -14.90 -4.44 30.99
CA ALA A 12 -16.19 -4.81 30.39
C ALA A 12 -16.09 -6.00 29.41
N ILE A 13 -14.95 -6.15 28.72
CA ILE A 13 -14.68 -7.28 27.82
C ILE A 13 -14.41 -8.56 28.64
N ASP A 14 -13.59 -8.48 29.67
CA ASP A 14 -13.32 -9.61 30.58
C ASP A 14 -14.59 -10.05 31.34
N ASP A 15 -15.45 -9.10 31.72
CA ASP A 15 -16.75 -9.37 32.33
C ASP A 15 -17.73 -9.98 31.33
N TYR A 16 -17.75 -9.54 30.07
CA TYR A 16 -18.58 -10.15 29.04
C TYR A 16 -18.14 -11.59 28.73
N GLU A 17 -16.84 -11.86 28.68
CA GLU A 17 -16.29 -13.21 28.50
C GLU A 17 -16.58 -14.11 29.71
N ARG A 18 -16.48 -13.59 30.95
CA ARG A 18 -16.89 -14.32 32.16
C ARG A 18 -18.39 -14.57 32.21
N MET A 19 -19.20 -13.60 31.81
CA MET A 19 -20.66 -13.72 31.82
C MET A 19 -21.12 -14.72 30.74
N LYS A 20 -20.45 -14.74 29.58
CA LYS A 20 -20.65 -15.74 28.53
C LYS A 20 -20.21 -17.14 28.99
N ALA A 21 -19.05 -17.27 29.65
CA ALA A 21 -18.59 -18.54 30.21
C ALA A 21 -19.51 -19.06 31.33
N ALA A 22 -20.02 -18.17 32.19
CA ALA A 22 -20.97 -18.49 33.25
C ALA A 22 -22.35 -18.87 32.69
N ALA A 23 -22.82 -18.21 31.62
CA ALA A 23 -24.07 -18.55 30.94
C ALA A 23 -24.01 -19.93 30.26
N ILE A 24 -22.88 -20.27 29.63
CA ILE A 24 -22.63 -21.59 29.04
C ILE A 24 -22.56 -22.66 30.14
N ALA A 25 -21.94 -22.36 31.29
CA ALA A 25 -21.88 -23.28 32.42
C ALA A 25 -23.25 -23.49 33.10
N GLN A 26 -24.10 -22.47 33.16
CA GLN A 26 -25.46 -22.56 33.70
C GLN A 26 -26.43 -23.30 32.76
N GLN A 27 -26.28 -23.15 31.44
CA GLN A 27 -27.08 -23.88 30.46
C GLN A 27 -26.78 -25.39 30.44
N ASN A 28 -25.54 -25.79 30.72
CA ASN A 28 -25.16 -27.21 30.85
C ASN A 28 -25.62 -27.88 32.16
N ALA A 29 -26.21 -27.13 33.11
CA ALA A 29 -26.56 -27.61 34.44
C ALA A 29 -28.07 -27.80 34.71
N GLN A 30 -28.96 -27.50 33.75
CA GLN A 30 -30.40 -27.71 33.90
C GLN A 30 -30.94 -28.79 32.94
N PRO A 31 -31.68 -29.79 33.43
CA PRO A 31 -32.36 -30.75 32.57
C PRO A 31 -33.62 -30.11 31.95
N SER A 32 -33.76 -30.31 30.64
CA SER A 32 -34.86 -30.02 29.71
C SER A 32 -36.20 -29.49 30.27
N ASP A 33 -36.67 -28.36 29.74
CA ASP A 33 -37.99 -28.31 29.08
C ASP A 33 -38.24 -27.02 28.26
N ALA A 34 -38.65 -27.22 27.00
CA ALA A 34 -39.45 -26.35 26.13
C ALA A 34 -39.03 -24.87 25.91
N VAL A 35 -38.16 -24.62 24.92
CA VAL A 35 -38.16 -23.36 24.14
C VAL A 35 -37.82 -23.66 22.67
N SER A 36 -38.56 -23.05 21.75
CA SER A 36 -38.56 -23.22 20.29
C SER A 36 -37.19 -23.45 19.64
N GLU A 37 -37.07 -24.58 18.94
CA GLU A 37 -36.00 -24.86 17.98
C GLU A 37 -36.12 -23.92 16.77
N MET A 38 -35.50 -22.75 16.87
CA MET A 38 -34.95 -22.10 15.68
C MET A 38 -33.78 -22.98 15.23
N PRO A 39 -33.71 -23.46 13.98
CA PRO A 39 -32.56 -24.23 13.52
C PRO A 39 -31.33 -23.33 13.61
N PHE A 40 -30.48 -23.56 14.60
CA PHE A 40 -29.09 -23.13 14.52
C PHE A 40 -28.52 -23.93 13.35
N GLU A 41 -28.39 -23.30 12.19
CA GLU A 41 -27.56 -23.87 11.12
C GLU A 41 -26.16 -24.04 11.74
N ASP A 42 -25.69 -25.29 11.81
CA ASP A 42 -24.34 -25.63 12.21
C ASP A 42 -23.36 -24.93 11.24
N VAL A 43 -22.98 -23.70 11.57
CA VAL A 43 -21.94 -22.97 10.85
C VAL A 43 -20.69 -23.81 11.01
N ASP A 44 -20.16 -24.32 9.90
CA ASP A 44 -18.94 -25.15 9.87
C ASP A 44 -17.86 -24.46 10.71
N ASP A 45 -17.39 -25.10 11.79
CA ASP A 45 -16.44 -24.53 12.76
C ASP A 45 -15.22 -23.94 12.03
N ALA A 46 -14.82 -24.53 10.90
CA ALA A 46 -13.72 -24.06 10.07
C ALA A 46 -13.98 -22.69 9.39
N GLN A 47 -15.23 -22.39 9.00
CA GLN A 47 -15.61 -21.10 8.41
C GLN A 47 -15.65 -20.02 9.48
N ALA A 48 -16.20 -20.33 10.66
CA ALA A 48 -16.23 -19.42 11.80
C ALA A 48 -14.81 -19.05 12.28
N GLU A 49 -13.90 -20.02 12.31
CA GLU A 49 -12.48 -19.77 12.61
C GLU A 49 -11.82 -18.84 11.59
N ALA A 50 -12.09 -19.04 10.29
CA ALA A 50 -11.55 -18.19 9.22
C ALA A 50 -12.07 -16.75 9.31
N GLU A 51 -13.36 -16.56 9.53
CA GLU A 51 -13.98 -15.24 9.74
C GLU A 51 -13.39 -14.53 10.98
N TYR A 52 -13.21 -15.26 12.08
CA TYR A 52 -12.60 -14.73 13.30
C TYR A 52 -11.15 -14.26 13.07
N LEU A 53 -10.36 -15.02 12.31
CA LEU A 53 -8.99 -14.63 11.96
C LEU A 53 -8.96 -13.36 11.09
N VAL A 54 -9.85 -13.25 10.10
CA VAL A 54 -9.98 -12.03 9.27
C VAL A 54 -10.35 -10.83 10.13
N TYR A 55 -11.30 -10.99 11.06
CA TYR A 55 -11.68 -9.95 12.01
C TYR A 55 -10.49 -9.49 12.88
N GLN A 56 -9.73 -10.44 13.44
CA GLN A 56 -8.52 -10.15 14.22
C GLN A 56 -7.47 -9.39 13.40
N GLU A 57 -7.25 -9.78 12.14
CA GLU A 57 -6.32 -9.09 11.25
C GLU A 57 -6.77 -7.66 10.93
N GLN A 58 -8.06 -7.43 10.67
CA GLN A 58 -8.61 -6.10 10.44
C GLN A 58 -8.41 -5.19 11.66
N ARG A 59 -8.76 -5.67 12.85
CA ARG A 59 -8.57 -4.92 14.12
C ARG A 59 -7.11 -4.63 14.41
N LYS A 60 -6.22 -5.56 14.08
CA LYS A 60 -4.77 -5.35 14.18
C LYS A 60 -4.31 -4.24 13.24
N ARG A 61 -4.78 -4.22 11.98
CA ARG A 61 -4.43 -3.16 11.01
C ARG A 61 -4.93 -1.79 11.44
N GLU A 62 -6.14 -1.71 11.99
CA GLU A 62 -6.69 -0.47 12.56
C GLU A 62 -5.84 0.04 13.73
N ARG A 63 -5.47 -0.87 14.65
CA ARG A 63 -4.57 -0.55 15.76
C ARG A 63 -3.22 -0.05 15.27
N GLU A 64 -2.60 -0.74 14.30
CA GLU A 64 -1.32 -0.32 13.72
C GLU A 64 -1.40 1.05 13.01
N GLU A 65 -2.53 1.39 12.36
CA GLU A 65 -2.73 2.71 11.77
C GLU A 65 -2.86 3.80 12.84
N ARG A 66 -3.59 3.53 13.93
CA ARG A 66 -3.74 4.43 15.08
C ARG A 66 -2.39 4.67 15.78
N ASP A 67 -1.66 3.59 16.05
CA ASP A 67 -0.34 3.66 16.69
C ASP A 67 0.65 4.46 15.82
N ASP A 68 0.63 4.28 14.49
CA ASP A 68 1.47 5.05 13.57
C ASP A 68 1.01 6.52 13.43
N ALA A 69 -0.25 6.84 13.73
CA ALA A 69 -0.74 8.21 13.79
C ALA A 69 -0.26 8.92 15.07
N GLU A 70 -0.24 8.22 16.21
CA GLU A 70 0.24 8.75 17.49
C GLU A 70 1.78 8.81 17.58
N PHE A 71 2.45 7.74 17.14
CA PHE A 71 3.90 7.55 17.19
C PHE A 71 4.49 7.34 15.78
N PRO A 72 4.55 8.40 14.96
CA PRO A 72 4.90 8.28 13.55
C PRO A 72 6.33 7.81 13.34
N ASP A 73 6.48 6.68 12.66
CA ASP A 73 7.75 6.04 12.32
C ASP A 73 8.61 5.55 13.51
N GLU A 74 8.12 5.57 14.75
CA GLU A 74 8.85 5.04 15.90
C GLU A 74 8.99 3.50 15.77
N VAL A 75 10.17 2.99 16.12
CA VAL A 75 10.51 1.56 16.08
C VAL A 75 11.43 1.22 17.23
N ASP A 76 11.01 0.26 18.05
CA ASP A 76 11.85 -0.25 19.14
C ASP A 76 13.03 -1.04 18.59
N THR A 77 14.21 -0.86 19.19
CA THR A 77 15.38 -1.69 18.89
C THR A 77 15.19 -3.09 19.45
N PRO A 78 15.55 -4.15 18.70
CA PRO A 78 15.31 -5.50 19.21
C PRO A 78 16.39 -5.82 20.25
N LEU A 79 16.09 -6.71 21.19
CA LEU A 79 17.06 -7.18 22.19
C LEU A 79 18.01 -8.24 21.60
N GLU A 80 17.48 -9.13 20.75
CA GLU A 80 18.19 -10.33 20.28
C GLU A 80 19.19 -10.03 19.16
N ILE A 81 18.89 -9.05 18.31
CA ILE A 81 19.68 -8.76 17.10
C ILE A 81 20.41 -7.42 17.28
N PRO A 82 21.74 -7.34 17.08
CA PRO A 82 22.45 -6.07 17.14
C PRO A 82 21.83 -5.02 16.22
N ALA A 83 21.67 -3.80 16.73
CA ALA A 83 20.97 -2.73 16.00
C ALA A 83 21.70 -2.38 14.69
N ARG A 84 23.04 -2.45 14.66
CA ARG A 84 23.82 -2.27 13.43
C ARG A 84 23.41 -3.26 12.33
N THR A 85 23.06 -4.50 12.69
CA THR A 85 22.73 -5.57 11.74
C THR A 85 21.29 -5.39 11.25
N ARG A 86 20.34 -5.14 12.16
CA ARG A 86 18.94 -4.87 11.79
C ARG A 86 18.81 -3.64 10.90
N PHE A 87 19.58 -2.59 11.19
CA PHE A 87 19.51 -1.31 10.50
C PHE A 87 20.70 -1.04 9.55
N ALA A 88 21.43 -2.07 9.12
CA ALA A 88 22.62 -1.94 8.27
C ALA A 88 22.37 -1.15 6.98
N ARG A 89 21.17 -1.27 6.41
CA ARG A 89 20.75 -0.58 5.18
C ARG A 89 20.23 0.84 5.40
N TYR A 90 20.25 1.33 6.63
CA TYR A 90 19.83 2.68 6.97
C TYR A 90 21.03 3.60 7.13
N ARG A 91 20.82 4.88 6.84
CA ARG A 91 21.80 5.95 7.06
C ARG A 91 21.21 7.09 7.86
N GLY A 92 22.07 7.78 8.63
CA GLY A 92 21.74 9.07 9.22
C GLY A 92 21.84 10.18 8.18
N LEU A 93 20.92 11.13 8.22
CA LEU A 93 21.01 12.37 7.44
C LEU A 93 21.04 13.55 8.39
N LYS A 94 21.93 14.51 8.14
CA LYS A 94 21.97 15.77 8.90
C LYS A 94 20.71 16.60 8.70
N SER A 95 20.18 16.61 7.47
CA SER A 95 18.95 17.30 7.13
C SER A 95 18.23 16.55 6.03
N PHE A 96 16.99 16.16 6.28
CA PHE A 96 16.17 15.46 5.30
C PHE A 96 15.97 16.26 3.99
N ARG A 97 15.94 17.59 4.08
CA ARG A 97 15.62 18.48 2.94
C ARG A 97 16.82 18.89 2.09
N THR A 98 18.01 18.91 2.69
CA THR A 98 19.20 19.50 2.06
C THR A 98 20.37 18.52 1.91
N SER A 99 20.42 17.44 2.71
CA SER A 99 21.46 16.43 2.54
C SER A 99 21.33 15.77 1.15
N PRO A 100 22.42 15.69 0.38
CA PRO A 100 22.40 15.04 -0.92
C PRO A 100 22.13 13.54 -0.75
N TRP A 101 21.37 12.97 -1.70
CA TRP A 101 21.11 11.54 -1.81
C TRP A 101 21.16 11.21 -3.29
N ASP A 102 22.09 10.35 -3.70
CA ASP A 102 22.23 9.97 -5.11
C ASP A 102 21.07 9.06 -5.57
N PRO A 103 20.30 9.44 -6.61
CA PRO A 103 19.26 8.58 -7.17
C PRO A 103 19.76 7.29 -7.83
N TYR A 104 21.06 7.12 -8.07
CA TYR A 104 21.63 5.95 -8.72
C TYR A 104 22.37 4.99 -7.77
N GLU A 105 22.36 5.28 -6.47
CA GLU A 105 22.92 4.43 -5.42
C GLU A 105 21.97 3.26 -5.07
N ASP A 106 22.53 2.05 -4.86
CA ASP A 106 21.82 0.85 -4.40
C ASP A 106 20.52 0.53 -5.14
N LEU A 107 20.59 0.50 -6.47
CA LEU A 107 19.44 0.23 -7.34
C LEU A 107 19.06 -1.28 -7.36
N PRO A 108 17.76 -1.63 -7.29
CA PRO A 108 17.30 -2.99 -7.49
C PRO A 108 17.54 -3.46 -8.93
N ARG A 109 17.61 -4.79 -9.13
CA ARG A 109 17.71 -5.39 -10.48
C ARG A 109 16.59 -4.94 -11.43
N ASP A 110 15.39 -4.68 -10.91
CA ASP A 110 14.26 -4.20 -11.70
C ASP A 110 14.49 -2.82 -12.34
N TYR A 111 15.35 -1.97 -11.74
CA TYR A 111 15.71 -0.67 -12.31
C TYR A 111 16.53 -0.80 -13.60
N ALA A 112 17.16 -1.96 -13.87
CA ALA A 112 17.84 -2.19 -15.14
C ALA A 112 16.86 -2.43 -16.30
N ARG A 113 15.59 -2.75 -16.01
CA ARG A 113 14.56 -3.11 -17.00
C ARG A 113 13.65 -1.94 -17.38
N ILE A 114 13.72 -0.84 -16.63
CA ILE A 114 12.86 0.34 -16.84
C ILE A 114 13.48 1.30 -17.83
N PHE A 115 12.62 2.11 -18.46
CA PHE A 115 13.04 3.20 -19.33
C PHE A 115 12.96 4.52 -18.58
N GLN A 116 14.01 5.31 -18.68
CA GLN A 116 14.10 6.65 -18.12
C GLN A 116 14.03 7.69 -19.24
N PHE A 117 13.31 8.78 -18.97
CA PHE A 117 13.34 9.98 -19.79
C PHE A 117 14.34 10.98 -19.23
N GLU A 118 15.05 11.69 -20.09
CA GLU A 118 15.82 12.87 -19.70
C GLU A 118 14.87 13.97 -19.19
N ASP A 119 13.85 14.30 -19.99
CA ASP A 119 12.76 15.20 -19.64
C ASP A 119 11.43 14.60 -20.11
N PHE A 120 10.62 14.18 -19.14
CA PHE A 120 9.30 13.60 -19.39
C PHE A 120 8.33 14.62 -19.99
N HIS A 121 8.30 15.86 -19.49
CA HIS A 121 7.33 16.87 -19.94
C HIS A 121 7.63 17.35 -21.36
N LYS A 122 8.90 17.54 -21.71
CA LYS A 122 9.30 17.89 -23.07
C LYS A 122 9.01 16.75 -24.04
N THR A 123 9.30 15.51 -23.65
CA THR A 123 9.02 14.33 -24.48
C THR A 123 7.52 14.15 -24.69
N ARG A 124 6.72 14.33 -23.64
CA ARG A 124 5.26 14.27 -23.69
C ARG A 124 4.69 15.24 -24.73
N ARG A 125 5.00 16.53 -24.64
CA ARG A 125 4.48 17.55 -25.58
C ARG A 125 4.80 17.21 -27.04
N ARG A 126 6.01 16.70 -27.29
CA ARG A 126 6.44 16.28 -28.63
C ARG A 126 5.66 15.06 -29.13
N VAL A 127 5.45 14.05 -28.28
CA VAL A 127 4.74 12.82 -28.65
C VAL A 127 3.25 13.10 -28.87
N GLU A 128 2.61 13.86 -27.97
CA GLU A 128 1.21 14.26 -28.09
C GLU A 128 0.99 15.14 -29.33
N GLY A 129 1.85 16.13 -29.56
CA GLY A 129 1.77 17.00 -30.73
C GLY A 129 1.94 16.26 -32.06
N ALA A 130 2.84 15.26 -32.12
CA ALA A 130 3.01 14.42 -33.30
C ALA A 130 1.79 13.52 -33.54
N ALA A 131 1.19 12.98 -32.48
CA ALA A 131 0.02 12.12 -32.59
C ALA A 131 -1.25 12.85 -33.04
N LEU A 132 -1.37 14.15 -32.77
CA LEU A 132 -2.49 14.97 -33.26
C LEU A 132 -2.44 15.22 -34.77
N LEU A 133 -1.24 15.14 -35.37
CA LEU A 133 -1.02 15.36 -36.80
C LEU A 133 -1.09 14.07 -37.62
N ASP A 134 -0.92 12.92 -36.96
CA ASP A 134 -0.78 11.62 -37.61
C ASP A 134 -2.10 10.81 -37.53
N GLY A 135 -2.44 10.12 -38.61
CA GLY A 135 -3.57 9.19 -38.67
C GLY A 135 -4.90 9.74 -39.17
N VAL A 136 -5.96 8.97 -38.90
CA VAL A 136 -7.32 9.24 -39.36
C VAL A 136 -8.02 10.20 -38.39
N GLN A 137 -8.66 11.23 -38.91
CA GLN A 137 -9.40 12.20 -38.10
C GLN A 137 -10.62 11.57 -37.39
N PRO A 138 -11.06 12.12 -36.25
CA PRO A 138 -12.28 11.67 -35.59
C PRO A 138 -13.52 11.76 -36.51
N GLY A 139 -14.42 10.78 -36.42
CA GLY A 139 -15.70 10.78 -37.15
C GLY A 139 -15.76 9.87 -38.38
N PHE A 140 -14.64 9.28 -38.80
CA PHE A 140 -14.61 8.34 -39.92
C PHE A 140 -14.82 6.89 -39.46
N ARG A 141 -15.59 6.12 -40.26
CA ARG A 141 -15.67 4.66 -40.11
C ARG A 141 -14.39 4.04 -40.67
N VAL A 142 -13.65 3.32 -39.84
CA VAL A 142 -12.39 2.68 -40.21
C VAL A 142 -12.49 1.15 -40.12
N THR A 143 -11.69 0.46 -40.93
CA THR A 143 -11.45 -0.99 -40.81
C THR A 143 -10.02 -1.18 -40.34
N VAL A 144 -9.84 -1.77 -39.15
CA VAL A 144 -8.52 -1.91 -38.52
C VAL A 144 -8.00 -3.33 -38.73
N TRP A 145 -6.83 -3.44 -39.34
CA TRP A 145 -6.13 -4.71 -39.54
C TRP A 145 -5.01 -4.84 -38.52
N ILE A 146 -5.17 -5.76 -37.56
CA ILE A 146 -4.21 -5.97 -36.48
C ILE A 146 -3.54 -7.32 -36.69
N LYS A 147 -2.20 -7.33 -36.62
CA LYS A 147 -1.40 -8.55 -36.72
C LYS A 147 -1.37 -9.30 -35.38
N ASP A 148 -1.31 -10.62 -35.43
CA ASP A 148 -1.06 -11.51 -34.28
C ASP A 148 -2.07 -11.33 -33.11
N VAL A 149 -3.36 -11.25 -33.44
CA VAL A 149 -4.44 -11.11 -32.44
C VAL A 149 -4.76 -12.48 -31.82
N PRO A 150 -4.86 -12.61 -30.48
CA PRO A 150 -5.31 -13.84 -29.84
C PRO A 150 -6.75 -14.22 -30.25
N GLN A 151 -7.02 -15.51 -30.43
CA GLN A 151 -8.35 -15.99 -30.86
C GLN A 151 -9.49 -15.50 -29.95
N ALA A 152 -9.29 -15.51 -28.63
CA ALA A 152 -10.28 -15.01 -27.68
C ALA A 152 -10.66 -13.53 -27.91
N ALA A 153 -9.70 -12.70 -28.31
CA ALA A 153 -9.96 -11.30 -28.66
C ALA A 153 -10.66 -11.17 -30.02
N ALA A 154 -10.31 -12.03 -30.98
CA ALA A 154 -10.92 -12.05 -32.32
C ALA A 154 -12.40 -12.47 -32.29
N VAL A 155 -12.74 -13.47 -31.47
CA VAL A 155 -14.13 -13.90 -31.21
C VAL A 155 -14.96 -12.74 -30.66
N ARG A 156 -14.44 -12.05 -29.63
CA ARG A 156 -15.12 -10.88 -29.04
C ARG A 156 -15.29 -9.72 -30.00
N ALA A 157 -14.30 -9.50 -30.86
CA ALA A 157 -14.33 -8.43 -31.87
C ALA A 157 -15.20 -8.78 -33.10
N ARG A 158 -15.70 -10.03 -33.19
CA ARG A 158 -16.39 -10.56 -34.39
C ARG A 158 -15.57 -10.31 -35.67
N ALA A 159 -14.29 -10.66 -35.62
CA ALA A 159 -13.35 -10.42 -36.71
C ALA A 159 -13.74 -11.22 -37.97
N SER A 160 -13.69 -10.58 -39.14
CA SER A 160 -14.14 -11.18 -40.42
C SER A 160 -13.07 -12.01 -41.15
N ASN A 161 -11.80 -11.93 -40.74
CA ASN A 161 -10.66 -12.47 -41.51
C ASN A 161 -9.95 -13.67 -40.87
N MET A 162 -10.35 -14.09 -39.68
CA MET A 162 -9.99 -15.44 -39.21
C MET A 162 -11.06 -16.41 -39.72
N GLY A 163 -10.76 -17.70 -39.77
CA GLY A 163 -11.71 -18.75 -40.22
C GLY A 163 -12.99 -18.81 -39.39
N GLU A 164 -13.69 -19.94 -39.36
CA GLU A 164 -14.92 -20.08 -38.58
C GLU A 164 -14.68 -19.78 -37.09
N LEU A 165 -15.15 -18.60 -36.65
CA LEU A 165 -15.10 -18.17 -35.25
C LEU A 165 -16.47 -18.44 -34.60
N PRO A 166 -16.51 -18.97 -33.37
CA PRO A 166 -17.76 -19.15 -32.66
C PRO A 166 -18.47 -17.79 -32.48
N ALA A 167 -19.76 -17.74 -32.81
CA ALA A 167 -20.58 -16.56 -32.58
C ALA A 167 -20.90 -16.45 -31.09
N VAL A 168 -20.21 -15.54 -30.40
CA VAL A 168 -20.48 -15.25 -28.98
C VAL A 168 -21.26 -13.94 -28.86
N ASP A 169 -22.39 -14.00 -28.18
CA ASP A 169 -23.14 -12.83 -27.75
C ASP A 169 -22.54 -12.27 -26.46
N CYS A 170 -21.45 -11.51 -26.62
CA CYS A 170 -20.87 -10.73 -25.52
C CYS A 170 -21.65 -9.42 -25.35
N ALA A 171 -22.13 -9.16 -24.13
CA ALA A 171 -22.80 -7.91 -23.76
C ALA A 171 -21.83 -6.73 -23.50
N VAL A 172 -20.53 -6.95 -23.57
CA VAL A 172 -19.49 -5.97 -23.19
C VAL A 172 -18.94 -5.25 -24.43
N PRO A 173 -18.84 -3.91 -24.44
CA PRO A 173 -18.30 -3.17 -25.57
C PRO A 173 -16.84 -3.55 -25.84
N PHE A 174 -16.48 -3.68 -27.12
CA PHE A 174 -15.11 -3.87 -27.56
C PHE A 174 -14.52 -2.50 -27.94
N VAL A 175 -13.60 -1.99 -27.11
CA VAL A 175 -12.99 -0.68 -27.30
C VAL A 175 -11.51 -0.84 -27.67
N LEU A 176 -11.08 -0.13 -28.71
CA LEU A 176 -9.70 -0.07 -29.16
C LEU A 176 -9.08 1.28 -28.80
N PHE A 177 -7.86 1.25 -28.28
CA PHE A 177 -7.08 2.44 -27.97
C PHE A 177 -5.77 2.43 -28.75
N GLY A 178 -5.46 3.54 -29.43
CA GLY A 178 -4.14 3.77 -30.01
C GLY A 178 -3.13 4.06 -28.90
N LEU A 179 -1.95 3.44 -28.97
CA LEU A 179 -0.87 3.70 -28.02
C LEU A 179 0.09 4.73 -28.58
N LEU A 180 0.49 5.66 -27.74
CA LEU A 180 1.50 6.66 -28.11
C LEU A 180 2.90 6.03 -28.15
N ARG A 181 3.83 6.73 -28.81
CA ARG A 181 5.23 6.29 -28.93
C ARG A 181 5.83 6.05 -27.56
N HIS A 182 6.33 4.84 -27.32
CA HIS A 182 6.94 4.38 -26.07
C HIS A 182 5.99 4.03 -24.90
N GLU A 183 4.67 4.03 -25.09
CA GLU A 183 3.73 3.63 -24.01
C GLU A 183 3.70 2.12 -23.68
N HIS A 184 4.30 1.29 -24.53
CA HIS A 184 4.46 -0.14 -24.22
C HIS A 184 5.61 -0.39 -23.23
N LYS A 185 6.53 0.56 -23.07
CA LYS A 185 7.71 0.45 -22.22
C LYS A 185 7.32 0.70 -20.76
N LYS A 186 7.96 0.01 -19.81
CA LYS A 186 7.74 0.22 -18.37
C LYS A 186 8.70 1.25 -17.78
N SER A 187 8.19 2.06 -16.86
CA SER A 187 8.97 3.00 -16.06
C SER A 187 8.46 3.06 -14.61
N VAL A 188 9.06 3.92 -13.81
CA VAL A 188 8.55 4.29 -12.49
C VAL A 188 7.61 5.48 -12.69
N LEU A 189 6.33 5.27 -12.42
CA LEU A 189 5.29 6.28 -12.50
C LEU A 189 5.01 6.84 -11.10
N ASN A 190 4.90 8.16 -11.01
CA ASN A 190 4.48 8.86 -9.81
C ASN A 190 3.15 9.56 -10.10
N PHE A 191 2.17 9.35 -9.23
CA PHE A 191 0.86 9.96 -9.36
C PHE A 191 0.41 10.53 -8.02
N THR A 192 -0.35 11.61 -8.06
CA THR A 192 -1.06 12.09 -6.88
C THR A 192 -2.16 11.10 -6.52
N VAL A 193 -2.43 10.95 -5.23
CA VAL A 193 -3.51 10.12 -4.70
C VAL A 193 -4.14 10.87 -3.55
N MET A 194 -5.45 11.05 -3.63
CA MET A 194 -6.32 11.45 -2.54
C MET A 194 -7.18 10.25 -2.18
N ARG A 195 -7.25 9.94 -0.88
CA ARG A 195 -8.08 8.86 -0.37
C ARG A 195 -9.56 9.26 -0.49
N ASN A 196 -10.40 8.31 -0.90
CA ASN A 196 -11.84 8.52 -0.94
C ASN A 196 -12.39 8.66 0.48
N THR A 197 -13.35 9.57 0.69
CA THR A 197 -13.94 9.83 2.00
C THR A 197 -14.81 8.67 2.48
N GLU A 198 -15.39 7.91 1.56
CA GLU A 198 -16.24 6.76 1.86
C GLU A 198 -15.44 5.49 2.22
N TYR A 199 -14.12 5.51 2.01
CA TYR A 199 -13.28 4.33 2.24
C TYR A 199 -12.54 4.45 3.59
N GLU A 200 -13.11 3.83 4.61
CA GLU A 200 -12.63 3.93 6.00
C GLU A 200 -11.54 2.92 6.36
N ALA A 201 -11.49 1.77 5.68
CA ALA A 201 -10.53 0.71 5.98
C ALA A 201 -9.06 1.15 5.82
N PRO A 202 -8.12 0.69 6.67
CA PRO A 202 -6.72 1.06 6.61
C PRO A 202 -6.08 0.64 5.29
N VAL A 203 -5.35 1.57 4.64
CA VAL A 203 -4.59 1.30 3.41
C VAL A 203 -3.11 1.42 3.69
N ARG A 204 -2.42 0.29 3.76
CA ARG A 204 -0.99 0.28 4.00
C ARG A 204 -0.22 0.44 2.69
N SER A 205 0.90 1.16 2.75
CA SER A 205 1.88 1.16 1.67
C SER A 205 2.34 -0.26 1.35
N LYS A 206 2.38 -0.58 0.05
CA LYS A 206 2.66 -1.91 -0.52
C LYS A 206 1.52 -2.92 -0.44
N ASP A 207 0.32 -2.53 0.01
CA ASP A 207 -0.86 -3.37 -0.18
C ASP A 207 -1.16 -3.56 -1.66
N ALA A 208 -1.76 -4.69 -2.01
CA ALA A 208 -2.14 -4.97 -3.39
C ALA A 208 -3.39 -4.14 -3.74
N LEU A 209 -3.25 -3.25 -4.72
CA LEU A 209 -4.33 -2.42 -5.26
C LEU A 209 -4.40 -2.58 -6.78
N VAL A 210 -5.58 -2.36 -7.33
CA VAL A 210 -5.79 -2.27 -8.78
C VAL A 210 -5.68 -0.82 -9.20
N LEU A 211 -4.64 -0.50 -9.96
CA LEU A 211 -4.45 0.81 -10.57
C LEU A 211 -5.10 0.83 -11.95
N CYS A 212 -6.09 1.69 -12.09
CA CYS A 212 -6.69 2.06 -13.36
C CYS A 212 -6.01 3.35 -13.85
N LEU A 213 -5.20 3.22 -14.91
CA LEU A 213 -4.49 4.33 -15.53
C LEU A 213 -4.95 4.47 -16.98
N GLY A 214 -5.86 5.43 -17.22
CA GLY A 214 -6.57 5.52 -18.50
C GLY A 214 -7.29 4.20 -18.82
N PRO A 215 -7.06 3.60 -20.01
CA PRO A 215 -7.72 2.34 -20.38
C PRO A 215 -7.06 1.09 -19.78
N ARG A 216 -5.89 1.21 -19.14
CA ARG A 216 -5.12 0.05 -18.67
C ARG A 216 -5.33 -0.18 -17.18
N ARG A 217 -5.44 -1.45 -16.78
CA ARG A 217 -5.60 -1.88 -15.39
C ARG A 217 -4.42 -2.76 -14.97
N PHE A 218 -3.86 -2.48 -13.80
CA PHE A 218 -2.69 -3.20 -13.27
C PHE A 218 -2.88 -3.56 -11.81
N ARG A 219 -2.44 -4.76 -11.40
CA ARG A 219 -2.22 -5.08 -10.00
C ARG A 219 -0.88 -4.48 -9.58
N VAL A 220 -0.92 -3.57 -8.61
CA VAL A 220 0.22 -2.80 -8.14
C VAL A 220 0.31 -2.84 -6.62
N ASN A 221 1.52 -2.69 -6.11
CA ASN A 221 1.77 -2.45 -4.69
C ASN A 221 2.39 -1.06 -4.55
N PRO A 222 1.55 0.00 -4.48
CA PRO A 222 2.04 1.36 -4.49
C PRO A 222 2.77 1.70 -3.19
N ILE A 223 3.77 2.55 -3.34
CA ILE A 223 4.47 3.16 -2.22
C ILE A 223 3.95 4.58 -2.08
N PHE A 224 3.39 4.90 -0.93
CA PHE A 224 2.95 6.26 -0.62
C PHE A 224 4.11 7.09 -0.08
N SER A 225 4.15 8.34 -0.49
CA SER A 225 5.14 9.33 -0.08
C SER A 225 4.51 10.71 0.00
N GLN A 226 5.10 11.58 0.81
CA GLN A 226 4.62 12.94 0.98
C GLN A 226 4.64 13.74 -0.33
N HIS A 227 3.54 14.43 -0.60
CA HIS A 227 3.47 15.43 -1.66
C HIS A 227 4.01 16.78 -1.17
N SER A 228 5.30 16.83 -0.84
CA SER A 228 5.94 18.06 -0.39
C SER A 228 5.95 19.13 -1.48
N ARG A 229 5.71 20.39 -1.09
CA ARG A 229 5.82 21.60 -1.96
C ARG A 229 4.98 21.55 -3.24
N GLY A 230 3.77 20.99 -3.20
CA GLY A 230 2.88 20.93 -4.37
C GLY A 230 3.49 20.21 -5.57
N GLY A 231 4.38 19.24 -5.32
CA GLY A 231 5.03 18.45 -6.37
C GLY A 231 6.34 19.06 -6.90
N GLY A 232 6.79 20.19 -6.37
CA GLY A 232 8.10 20.74 -6.69
C GLY A 232 9.25 19.80 -6.29
N LYS A 233 10.22 19.60 -7.19
CA LYS A 233 11.45 18.85 -6.88
C LYS A 233 12.22 19.62 -5.80
N GLY A 234 12.32 19.04 -4.60
CA GLY A 234 13.22 19.55 -3.56
C GLY A 234 14.68 19.50 -4.04
N VAL A 235 15.57 20.19 -3.33
CA VAL A 235 17.01 20.29 -3.70
C VAL A 235 17.63 18.91 -3.93
N ASN A 236 17.24 17.92 -3.11
CA ASN A 236 17.72 16.54 -3.18
C ASN A 236 16.68 15.55 -3.75
N ASN A 237 15.48 16.02 -4.13
CA ASN A 237 14.35 15.19 -4.59
C ASN A 237 14.03 13.94 -3.71
N VAL A 238 14.25 14.06 -2.40
CA VAL A 238 13.93 13.03 -1.41
C VAL A 238 12.57 13.31 -0.79
N HIS A 239 11.72 12.30 -0.75
CA HIS A 239 10.35 12.38 -0.23
C HIS A 239 10.14 11.35 0.87
N LYS A 240 9.46 11.77 1.94
CA LYS A 240 9.24 10.92 3.11
C LYS A 240 8.22 9.85 2.72
N PHE A 241 8.58 8.59 2.94
CA PHE A 241 7.66 7.46 2.80
C PHE A 241 6.60 7.49 3.90
N GLU A 242 5.37 7.16 3.56
CA GLU A 242 4.26 7.05 4.50
C GLU A 242 3.82 5.60 4.60
N ARG A 243 3.65 5.09 5.83
CA ARG A 243 3.28 3.70 6.06
C ARG A 243 1.83 3.43 5.69
N TYR A 244 0.96 4.41 5.87
CA TYR A 244 -0.46 4.36 5.54
C TYR A 244 -0.86 5.55 4.69
N LEU A 245 -1.86 5.35 3.85
CA LEU A 245 -2.55 6.44 3.16
C LEU A 245 -3.53 7.10 4.14
N ARG A 246 -3.12 8.24 4.69
CA ARG A 246 -3.92 8.99 5.68
C ARG A 246 -5.25 9.46 5.09
N GLN A 247 -6.30 9.39 5.91
CA GLN A 247 -7.57 10.04 5.61
C GLN A 247 -7.44 11.57 5.75
N GLY A 248 -8.15 12.32 4.90
CA GLY A 248 -8.22 13.78 4.95
C GLY A 248 -7.78 14.48 3.67
N VAL A 249 -7.51 15.78 3.78
CA VAL A 249 -7.28 16.69 2.63
C VAL A 249 -5.86 16.58 2.04
N SER A 250 -4.95 15.89 2.72
CA SER A 250 -3.57 15.77 2.26
C SER A 250 -3.44 14.83 1.06
N VAL A 251 -3.05 15.41 -0.08
CA VAL A 251 -2.64 14.64 -1.26
C VAL A 251 -1.33 13.91 -0.97
N SER A 252 -1.31 12.61 -1.24
CA SER A 252 -0.10 11.78 -1.20
C SER A 252 0.40 11.50 -2.61
N VAL A 253 1.65 11.06 -2.76
CA VAL A 253 2.19 10.58 -4.03
C VAL A 253 2.40 9.08 -3.95
N ALA A 254 1.77 8.35 -4.85
CA ALA A 254 1.99 6.93 -5.04
C ALA A 254 3.01 6.70 -6.16
N THR A 255 4.01 5.86 -5.87
CA THR A 255 5.04 5.45 -6.82
C THR A 255 4.88 3.96 -7.14
N VAL A 256 4.80 3.61 -8.42
CA VAL A 256 4.67 2.24 -8.92
C VAL A 256 5.56 1.99 -10.13
N TYR A 257 5.89 0.73 -10.41
CA TYR A 257 6.29 0.37 -11.77
C TYR A 257 5.05 0.18 -12.62
N ALA A 258 4.95 0.85 -13.76
CA ALA A 258 3.88 0.59 -14.71
C ALA A 258 4.32 1.02 -16.12
N PRO A 259 3.64 0.53 -17.18
CA PRO A 259 3.84 1.04 -18.52
C PRO A 259 3.67 2.55 -18.58
N ILE A 260 4.53 3.22 -19.32
CA ILE A 260 4.49 4.67 -19.48
C ILE A 260 3.15 5.04 -20.13
N THR A 261 2.49 6.04 -19.55
CA THR A 261 1.30 6.66 -20.13
C THR A 261 1.60 8.14 -20.29
N PHE A 262 1.34 8.70 -21.46
CA PHE A 262 1.37 10.15 -21.64
C PHE A 262 -0.01 10.72 -21.30
N GLY A 263 -0.02 11.91 -20.69
CA GLY A 263 -1.26 12.52 -20.23
C GLY A 263 -1.09 13.38 -18.97
N GLY A 264 -0.02 13.20 -18.19
CA GLY A 264 0.24 13.99 -16.97
C GLY A 264 -1.03 14.35 -16.20
N SER A 265 -1.35 15.65 -16.03
CA SER A 265 -2.56 16.10 -15.31
C SER A 265 -3.91 15.67 -15.90
N THR A 266 -3.96 15.23 -17.17
CA THR A 266 -5.17 14.76 -17.84
C THR A 266 -5.31 13.24 -17.82
N ALA A 267 -4.32 12.51 -17.27
CA ALA A 267 -4.39 11.06 -17.08
C ALA A 267 -4.80 10.77 -15.62
N PRO A 268 -6.10 10.50 -15.35
CA PRO A 268 -6.54 10.11 -14.03
C PRO A 268 -6.00 8.71 -13.68
N ALA A 269 -5.51 8.61 -12.45
CA ALA A 269 -5.09 7.38 -11.79
C ALA A 269 -6.11 7.07 -10.70
N VAL A 270 -6.86 5.98 -10.88
CA VAL A 270 -7.83 5.50 -9.89
C VAL A 270 -7.27 4.26 -9.23
N LEU A 271 -7.30 4.23 -7.90
CA LEU A 271 -6.91 3.09 -7.08
C LEU A 271 -8.15 2.40 -6.54
N LEU A 272 -8.26 1.12 -6.87
CA LEU A 272 -9.33 0.24 -6.44
C LEU A 272 -8.76 -0.89 -5.59
N ARG A 273 -9.56 -1.42 -4.67
CA ARG A 273 -9.22 -2.62 -3.88
C ARG A 273 -10.25 -3.70 -4.16
N GLU A 274 -9.78 -4.91 -4.47
CA GLU A 274 -10.65 -6.06 -4.70
C GLU A 274 -11.28 -6.46 -3.37
N ARG A 275 -12.61 -6.57 -3.30
CA ARG A 275 -13.35 -6.95 -2.08
C ARG A 275 -12.98 -8.34 -1.57
N SER A 276 -12.65 -9.25 -2.48
CA SER A 276 -12.14 -10.59 -2.16
C SER A 276 -10.86 -10.57 -1.31
N ILE A 277 -10.03 -9.52 -1.42
CA ILE A 277 -8.82 -9.37 -0.59
C ILE A 277 -9.18 -9.01 0.85
N ASP A 278 -10.35 -8.42 1.07
CA ASP A 278 -10.85 -8.03 2.39
C ASP A 278 -11.75 -9.10 3.03
N GLY A 279 -11.87 -10.28 2.40
CA GLY A 279 -12.66 -11.41 2.89
C GLY A 279 -14.15 -11.34 2.55
N GLU A 280 -14.57 -10.35 1.77
CA GLU A 280 -15.93 -10.27 1.25
C GLU A 280 -16.07 -11.21 0.04
N GLU A 281 -16.76 -12.33 0.24
CA GLU A 281 -17.15 -13.28 -0.80
C GLU A 281 -18.67 -13.25 -1.02
N GLY A 282 -19.10 -13.55 -2.25
CA GLY A 282 -20.52 -13.59 -2.62
C GLY A 282 -20.98 -12.43 -3.49
N TYR A 283 -22.31 -12.27 -3.56
CA TYR A 283 -22.99 -11.28 -4.39
C TYR A 283 -23.70 -10.27 -3.51
N ASP A 284 -23.59 -8.98 -3.85
CA ASP A 284 -24.42 -7.94 -3.23
C ASP A 284 -25.91 -8.23 -3.48
N GLN A 285 -26.80 -7.55 -2.75
CA GLN A 285 -28.27 -7.61 -2.96
C GLN A 285 -28.73 -7.35 -4.41
N ARG A 286 -27.85 -6.79 -5.24
CA ARG A 286 -28.05 -6.52 -6.68
C ARG A 286 -27.53 -7.63 -7.61
N GLY A 287 -27.04 -8.75 -7.07
CA GLY A 287 -26.46 -9.86 -7.84
C GLY A 287 -25.09 -9.53 -8.44
N VAL A 288 -24.34 -8.57 -7.88
CA VAL A 288 -23.00 -8.18 -8.35
C VAL A 288 -21.95 -8.82 -7.44
N SER A 289 -21.04 -9.59 -8.02
CA SER A 289 -20.01 -10.27 -7.22
C SER A 289 -19.01 -9.28 -6.62
N ALA A 290 -18.42 -9.67 -5.48
CA ALA A 290 -17.33 -8.95 -4.84
C ALA A 290 -16.16 -8.61 -5.79
N ALA A 291 -15.91 -9.46 -6.79
CA ALA A 291 -14.87 -9.23 -7.79
C ALA A 291 -15.27 -8.26 -8.92
N GLN A 292 -16.57 -8.05 -9.13
CA GLN A 292 -17.10 -7.12 -10.13
C GLN A 292 -17.17 -5.67 -9.60
N MET A 293 -17.35 -5.49 -8.29
CA MET A 293 -17.43 -4.17 -7.66
C MET A 293 -16.32 -3.94 -6.63
N PRO A 294 -15.11 -3.54 -7.05
CA PRO A 294 -14.03 -3.23 -6.13
C PRO A 294 -14.29 -1.90 -5.39
N HIS A 295 -13.74 -1.76 -4.18
CA HIS A 295 -13.82 -0.53 -3.41
C HIS A 295 -12.94 0.58 -4.00
N LEU A 296 -13.52 1.78 -4.15
CA LEU A 296 -12.78 2.97 -4.55
C LEU A 296 -11.96 3.48 -3.37
N VAL A 297 -10.66 3.18 -3.39
CA VAL A 297 -9.72 3.60 -2.34
C VAL A 297 -9.32 5.06 -2.50
N GLY A 298 -9.07 5.49 -3.74
CA GLY A 298 -8.63 6.84 -4.00
C GLY A 298 -8.45 7.16 -5.47
N PHE A 299 -8.29 8.44 -5.74
CA PHE A 299 -8.11 8.96 -7.10
C PHE A 299 -7.03 10.04 -7.11
N GLY A 300 -6.43 10.26 -8.27
CA GLY A 300 -5.58 11.40 -8.51
C GLY A 300 -5.05 11.37 -9.93
N ASN A 301 -3.91 12.00 -10.18
CA ASN A 301 -3.43 12.26 -11.54
C ASN A 301 -1.96 11.90 -11.69
N LEU A 302 -1.55 11.52 -12.89
CA LEU A 302 -0.15 11.28 -13.20
C LEU A 302 0.67 12.57 -13.07
N ILE A 303 1.75 12.52 -12.30
CA ILE A 303 2.71 13.62 -12.15
C ILE A 303 3.78 13.48 -13.25
N ASP A 304 4.56 12.41 -13.16
CA ASP A 304 5.67 12.13 -14.05
C ASP A 304 6.02 10.64 -14.14
N ALA A 305 6.81 10.29 -15.15
CA ALA A 305 7.42 8.98 -15.32
C ALA A 305 8.93 9.09 -15.06
N SER A 306 9.32 9.36 -13.81
CA SER A 306 10.75 9.51 -13.45
C SER A 306 11.18 8.54 -12.32
N PRO A 307 12.26 7.76 -12.53
CA PRO A 307 12.85 6.90 -11.49
C PRO A 307 13.72 7.67 -10.49
N THR A 308 13.95 8.97 -10.74
CA THR A 308 14.83 9.85 -9.94
C THR A 308 14.20 10.29 -8.62
N ARG A 309 12.89 10.10 -8.43
CA ARG A 309 12.21 10.41 -7.17
C ARG A 309 12.63 9.40 -6.11
N ILE A 310 13.23 9.87 -5.02
CA ILE A 310 13.70 9.00 -3.93
C ILE A 310 12.63 8.95 -2.84
N ASN A 311 12.07 7.76 -2.61
CA ASN A 311 11.17 7.51 -1.48
C ASN A 311 11.99 6.98 -0.30
N ALA A 312 12.12 7.79 0.75
CA ALA A 312 12.91 7.47 1.93
C ALA A 312 12.02 7.07 3.11
N LYS A 313 12.12 5.80 3.53
CA LYS A 313 11.55 5.31 4.78
C LYS A 313 12.38 5.80 5.95
N ARG A 314 11.73 6.56 6.82
CA ARG A 314 12.27 6.98 8.11
C ARG A 314 11.92 5.93 9.16
N ILE A 315 12.82 5.72 10.09
CA ILE A 315 12.55 5.09 11.39
C ILE A 315 13.13 6.01 12.48
N LEU A 316 12.47 6.07 13.63
CA LEU A 316 13.00 6.72 14.82
C LEU A 316 13.30 5.67 15.87
N LEU A 317 14.55 5.63 16.31
CA LEU A 317 14.92 4.86 17.49
C LEU A 317 14.71 5.76 18.71
N SER A 318 13.92 5.29 19.65
CA SER A 318 13.60 5.99 20.90
C SER A 318 14.60 5.66 21.99
N GLY A 319 14.85 6.61 22.88
CA GLY A 319 15.72 6.46 24.03
C GLY A 319 15.29 7.39 25.14
N HIS A 320 15.47 6.94 26.38
CA HIS A 320 15.04 7.69 27.55
C HIS A 320 16.25 8.24 28.31
N PRO A 321 16.27 9.53 28.66
CA PRO A 321 17.28 10.10 29.55
C PRO A 321 17.17 9.45 30.93
N PHE A 322 18.29 8.93 31.44
CA PHE A 322 18.37 8.34 32.77
C PHE A 322 18.96 9.32 33.79
N LYS A 323 20.14 9.87 33.51
CA LYS A 323 20.82 10.87 34.36
C LYS A 323 21.12 12.10 33.54
N VAL A 324 20.64 13.25 33.98
CA VAL A 324 20.88 14.53 33.30
C VAL A 324 21.77 15.42 34.15
N HIS A 325 22.79 16.00 33.52
CA HIS A 325 23.65 17.02 34.11
C HIS A 325 23.85 18.18 33.13
N LYS A 326 23.20 19.31 33.40
CA LYS A 326 23.22 20.51 32.54
C LYS A 326 22.87 20.15 31.08
N LYS A 327 23.85 20.17 30.18
CA LYS A 327 23.70 19.86 28.73
C LYS A 327 24.06 18.42 28.37
N THR A 328 24.52 17.64 29.32
CA THR A 328 24.90 16.23 29.11
C THR A 328 23.86 15.31 29.73
N ALA A 329 23.51 14.23 29.03
CA ALA A 329 22.61 13.22 29.56
C ALA A 329 23.12 11.82 29.25
N THR A 330 22.90 10.90 30.18
CA THR A 330 23.06 9.46 29.96
C THR A 330 21.73 8.91 29.47
N ILE A 331 21.72 8.26 28.30
CA ILE A 331 20.52 7.74 27.66
C ILE A 331 20.50 6.21 27.77
N ARG A 332 19.31 5.65 27.96
CA ARG A 332 19.06 4.21 28.04
C ARG A 332 17.98 3.77 27.04
N PHE A 333 17.91 2.47 26.79
CA PHE A 333 16.90 1.79 25.97
C PHE A 333 16.89 2.11 24.47
N MET A 334 17.81 2.95 23.97
CA MET A 334 17.98 3.11 22.52
C MET A 334 18.82 2.01 21.90
N PHE A 335 19.89 1.58 22.58
CA PHE A 335 20.74 0.47 22.16
C PHE A 335 20.99 -0.46 23.34
N PHE A 336 21.34 -1.71 23.03
CA PHE A 336 21.64 -2.73 24.04
C PHE A 336 23.11 -3.21 24.00
N ASN A 337 23.85 -2.87 22.93
CA ASN A 337 25.27 -3.20 22.78
C ASN A 337 26.13 -1.93 22.66
N PRO A 338 27.35 -1.90 23.22
CA PRO A 338 28.25 -0.75 23.11
C PRO A 338 28.74 -0.53 21.67
N GLU A 339 28.93 -1.61 20.91
CA GLU A 339 29.36 -1.52 19.51
C GLU A 339 28.30 -0.85 18.62
N ASP A 340 27.01 -1.02 18.94
CA ASP A 340 25.92 -0.33 18.25
C ASP A 340 26.00 1.18 18.50
N VAL A 341 26.32 1.60 19.74
CA VAL A 341 26.51 3.02 20.09
C VAL A 341 27.64 3.64 19.25
N TYR A 342 28.77 2.94 19.10
CA TYR A 342 29.88 3.43 18.28
C TYR A 342 29.53 3.50 16.79
N TRP A 343 28.80 2.51 16.28
CA TRP A 343 28.34 2.48 14.88
C TRP A 343 27.46 3.70 14.54
N PHE A 344 26.52 4.03 15.43
CA PHE A 344 25.58 5.14 15.23
C PHE A 344 26.07 6.49 15.80
N LYS A 345 27.28 6.56 16.36
CA LYS A 345 27.87 7.77 16.92
C LYS A 345 27.88 9.00 15.98
N PRO A 346 28.13 8.87 14.66
CA PRO A 346 28.12 10.02 13.75
C PRO A 346 26.75 10.68 13.55
N ILE A 347 25.67 10.05 14.00
CA ILE A 347 24.30 10.47 13.71
C ILE A 347 23.82 11.48 14.77
N THR A 348 23.13 12.51 14.31
CA THR A 348 22.55 13.54 15.18
C THR A 348 21.32 13.02 15.91
N LEU A 349 21.24 13.32 17.20
CA LEU A 349 20.09 13.05 18.05
C LEU A 349 19.16 14.26 18.08
N HIS A 350 17.87 14.00 18.17
CA HIS A 350 16.83 15.01 18.34
C HIS A 350 15.97 14.65 19.53
N THR A 351 15.39 15.62 20.23
CA THR A 351 14.40 15.33 21.29
C THR A 351 13.01 15.79 20.90
N LYS A 352 11.96 15.23 21.52
CA LYS A 352 10.58 15.66 21.29
C LYS A 352 10.38 17.14 21.64
N LEU A 353 11.13 17.65 22.63
CA LEU A 353 11.16 19.08 23.00
C LEU A 353 12.05 19.95 22.09
N GLY A 354 12.54 19.42 20.96
CA GLY A 354 13.22 20.20 19.93
C GLY A 354 14.70 20.49 20.20
N ARG A 355 15.36 19.75 21.11
CA ARG A 355 16.80 19.85 21.32
C ARG A 355 17.57 19.00 20.32
N THR A 356 18.80 19.42 20.03
CA THR A 356 19.71 18.69 19.14
C THR A 356 20.97 18.28 19.87
N GLY A 357 21.48 17.08 19.58
CA GLY A 357 22.64 16.54 20.29
C GLY A 357 23.42 15.49 19.51
N HIS A 358 24.49 14.99 20.11
CA HIS A 358 25.34 13.94 19.55
C HIS A 358 25.83 13.00 20.65
N ILE A 359 26.13 11.75 20.25
CA ILE A 359 26.68 10.72 21.14
C ILE A 359 28.15 11.05 21.44
N THR A 360 28.53 11.06 22.72
CA THR A 360 29.92 11.29 23.14
C THR A 360 30.66 9.96 23.30
N GLU A 361 30.16 9.09 24.17
CA GLU A 361 30.81 7.82 24.54
C GLU A 361 29.79 6.77 25.00
N SER A 362 30.08 5.49 24.78
CA SER A 362 29.32 4.39 25.37
C SER A 362 29.70 4.19 26.83
N LEU A 363 28.73 3.78 27.65
CA LEU A 363 28.90 3.48 29.07
C LEU A 363 28.53 2.02 29.34
N GLY A 364 29.49 1.23 29.83
CA GLY A 364 29.29 -0.18 30.18
C GLY A 364 28.99 -1.08 28.97
N THR A 365 28.35 -2.22 29.24
CA THR A 365 28.11 -3.30 28.27
C THR A 365 26.68 -3.37 27.74
N HIS A 366 25.74 -2.63 28.34
CA HIS A 366 24.30 -2.71 28.03
C HIS A 366 23.80 -1.60 27.08
N GLY A 367 24.70 -0.98 26.32
CA GLY A 367 24.32 0.04 25.32
C GLY A 367 23.90 1.40 25.89
N TYR A 368 24.14 1.67 27.18
CA TYR A 368 24.04 3.02 27.72
C TYR A 368 25.07 3.92 27.03
N PHE A 369 24.74 5.19 26.86
CA PHE A 369 25.69 6.14 26.32
C PHE A 369 25.44 7.54 26.86
N LYS A 370 26.51 8.34 26.87
CA LYS A 370 26.45 9.75 27.18
C LYS A 370 26.27 10.52 25.88
N ALA A 371 25.41 11.53 25.92
CA ALA A 371 25.19 12.46 24.83
C ALA A 371 25.29 13.90 25.32
N HIS A 372 25.72 14.78 24.41
CA HIS A 372 25.77 16.21 24.62
C HIS A 372 24.72 16.91 23.75
N PHE A 373 23.94 17.79 24.35
CA PHE A 373 22.89 18.56 23.69
C PHE A 373 23.21 20.05 23.65
N ASP A 374 22.55 20.79 22.76
CA ASP A 374 22.65 22.24 22.62
C ASP A 374 22.20 23.00 23.89
N GLY A 375 21.16 22.51 24.56
CA GLY A 375 20.56 23.07 25.76
C GLY A 375 20.31 22.05 26.88
N PRO A 376 19.78 22.50 28.04
CA PRO A 376 19.36 21.60 29.10
C PRO A 376 18.19 20.72 28.66
N ILE A 377 18.24 19.46 29.07
CA ILE A 377 17.27 18.40 28.73
C ILE A 377 16.49 18.00 29.99
N SER A 378 15.19 17.70 29.83
CA SER A 378 14.39 17.14 30.93
C SER A 378 14.55 15.62 31.00
N GLN A 379 14.48 15.04 32.20
CA GLN A 379 14.48 13.59 32.36
C GLN A 379 13.23 12.93 31.77
N MET A 380 12.13 13.69 31.64
CA MET A 380 10.88 13.26 31.00
C MET A 380 10.88 13.39 29.47
N ASP A 381 11.94 13.97 28.89
CA ASP A 381 12.04 14.09 27.44
C ASP A 381 12.34 12.73 26.79
N THR A 382 12.04 12.58 25.50
CA THR A 382 12.40 11.38 24.73
C THR A 382 13.42 11.77 23.67
N VAL A 383 14.55 11.08 23.67
CA VAL A 383 15.60 11.24 22.66
C VAL A 383 15.32 10.30 21.51
N LEU A 384 15.43 10.83 20.30
CA LEU A 384 15.09 10.17 19.05
C LEU A 384 16.28 10.24 18.09
N MET A 385 16.56 9.13 17.41
CA MET A 385 17.53 9.08 16.33
C MET A 385 16.83 8.79 15.01
N ASN A 386 17.01 9.68 14.02
CA ASN A 386 16.42 9.53 12.70
C ASN A 386 17.33 8.70 11.79
N LEU A 387 16.83 7.56 11.31
CA LEU A 387 17.50 6.73 10.31
C LEU A 387 16.64 6.64 9.05
N TYR A 388 17.29 6.65 7.88
CA TYR A 388 16.62 6.66 6.59
C TYR A 388 17.11 5.55 5.67
N LYS A 389 16.20 4.96 4.91
CA LYS A 389 16.49 3.98 3.86
C LYS A 389 15.64 4.24 2.63
N ARG A 390 16.22 4.12 1.44
CA ARG A 390 15.45 4.18 0.19
C ARG A 390 14.60 2.92 0.00
N VAL A 391 13.34 3.12 -0.39
CA VAL A 391 12.40 2.02 -0.65
C VAL A 391 11.92 2.10 -2.10
N TYR A 392 11.81 0.93 -2.72
CA TYR A 392 11.41 0.76 -4.10
C TYR A 392 10.10 -0.02 -4.20
N PRO A 393 9.21 0.30 -5.16
CA PRO A 393 7.94 -0.40 -5.34
C PRO A 393 8.18 -1.85 -5.79
N LYS A 394 7.13 -2.69 -5.72
CA LYS A 394 7.17 -4.04 -6.31
C LYS A 394 6.77 -3.98 -7.78
N TRP A 395 7.29 -4.92 -8.58
CA TRP A 395 6.98 -5.02 -10.01
C TRP A 395 5.49 -5.26 -10.25
N SER A 396 4.88 -4.47 -11.13
CA SER A 396 3.45 -4.57 -11.44
C SER A 396 3.13 -5.72 -12.39
N GLN A 397 1.91 -6.23 -12.21
CA GLN A 397 1.32 -7.26 -13.06
C GLN A 397 0.09 -6.69 -13.78
N LEU A 398 -0.20 -7.21 -14.97
CA LEU A 398 -1.42 -6.85 -15.70
C LEU A 398 -2.62 -7.41 -14.94
N PHE A 399 -3.64 -6.58 -14.69
CA PHE A 399 -4.87 -7.06 -14.06
C PHE A 399 -5.70 -7.80 -15.11
N ARG A 400 -5.86 -9.11 -14.93
CA ARG A 400 -6.67 -9.99 -15.79
C ARG A 400 -7.94 -10.52 -15.11
N GLY A 401 -8.09 -10.37 -13.79
CA GLY A 401 -9.16 -11.02 -13.01
C GLY A 401 -10.58 -10.71 -13.49
N ALA A 402 -10.86 -9.45 -13.84
CA ALA A 402 -12.17 -9.10 -14.39
C ALA A 402 -12.45 -9.75 -15.76
N TYR A 403 -11.44 -10.22 -16.51
CA TYR A 403 -11.65 -10.87 -17.80
C TYR A 403 -12.29 -12.26 -17.67
N GLU A 404 -12.04 -12.95 -16.56
CA GLU A 404 -12.56 -14.29 -16.28
C GLU A 404 -13.95 -14.26 -15.63
N GLN A 405 -14.37 -13.10 -15.10
CA GLN A 405 -15.58 -12.94 -14.27
C GLN A 405 -16.56 -11.84 -14.77
N LEU A 406 -16.24 -11.16 -15.88
CA LEU A 406 -17.16 -10.27 -16.61
C LEU A 406 -17.97 -11.10 -17.61
N PRO A 407 -19.26 -10.81 -17.79
CA PRO A 407 -20.30 -11.81 -17.89
C PRO A 407 -20.01 -12.88 -18.93
N LEU A 408 -20.04 -14.13 -18.47
CA LEU A 408 -20.30 -15.31 -19.27
C LEU A 408 -21.55 -15.07 -20.15
N PRO A 409 -21.65 -15.74 -21.31
CA PRO A 409 -22.72 -15.51 -22.29
C PRO A 409 -24.11 -15.46 -21.63
N ARG A 410 -25.00 -14.64 -22.21
CA ARG A 410 -26.37 -14.36 -21.71
C ARG A 410 -27.19 -15.58 -21.24
N SER A 411 -26.81 -16.80 -21.61
CA SER A 411 -27.40 -18.07 -21.19
C SER A 411 -27.45 -18.26 -19.68
N GLU A 412 -26.48 -17.76 -18.92
CA GLU A 412 -26.45 -17.91 -17.46
C GLU A 412 -27.28 -16.84 -16.71
N VAL A 413 -27.53 -15.69 -17.35
CA VAL A 413 -28.28 -14.57 -16.75
C VAL A 413 -29.78 -14.67 -17.02
N PHE A 414 -30.17 -15.30 -18.14
CA PHE A 414 -31.55 -15.56 -18.52
C PHE A 414 -31.82 -17.06 -18.59
N GLY A 415 -31.67 -17.76 -17.46
CA GLY A 415 -32.13 -19.14 -17.24
C GLY A 415 -32.22 -20.03 -18.48
N GLY A 416 -31.08 -20.35 -19.10
CA GLY A 416 -31.00 -21.41 -20.11
C GLY A 416 -30.53 -22.70 -19.45
N ASP A 417 -31.36 -23.73 -19.46
CA ASP A 417 -31.14 -25.04 -18.83
C ASP A 417 -29.71 -25.60 -19.00
N GLY A 418 -28.91 -25.48 -17.94
CA GLY A 418 -27.61 -26.10 -17.83
C GLY A 418 -27.72 -27.58 -17.48
N LYS A 419 -27.70 -28.46 -18.47
CA LYS A 419 -27.20 -29.82 -18.26
C LYS A 419 -25.68 -29.77 -18.25
N GLY A 420 -25.11 -29.78 -17.04
CA GLY A 420 -23.67 -29.86 -16.83
C GLY A 420 -23.12 -31.23 -17.21
N GLU A 421 -22.15 -31.25 -18.11
CA GLU A 421 -21.17 -32.33 -18.18
C GLU A 421 -19.94 -31.89 -17.36
N ARG A 422 -19.80 -32.48 -16.17
CA ARG A 422 -18.53 -32.56 -15.47
C ARG A 422 -17.64 -33.51 -16.26
N VAL A 423 -16.58 -32.99 -16.87
CA VAL A 423 -15.48 -33.83 -17.36
C VAL A 423 -14.64 -34.22 -16.15
N GLU A 424 -14.74 -35.48 -15.74
CA GLU A 424 -13.81 -36.14 -14.83
C GLU A 424 -12.40 -36.08 -15.45
N MET A 425 -11.44 -35.53 -14.70
CA MET A 425 -10.03 -35.81 -14.95
C MET A 425 -9.76 -37.22 -14.43
N GLN A 426 -9.41 -38.14 -15.32
CA GLN A 426 -8.71 -39.37 -14.96
C GLN A 426 -7.23 -39.21 -15.28
N ASP A 427 -6.43 -39.39 -14.22
CA ASP A 427 -4.99 -39.70 -14.08
C ASP A 427 -3.98 -39.31 -15.18
#